data_AF-A0A9W4WED3-F1
#
_entry.id   AF-A0A9W4WED3-F1
#
_cell.length_a   1.000
_cell.length_b   1.000
_cell.length_c   1.000
_cell.angle_alpha   90.00
_cell.angle_beta   90.00
_cell.angle_gamma   90.00
#
_symmetry.space_group_name_H-M   'P 1'
#
loop_
_entity.id
_entity.type
_entity.pdbx_description
1 polymer ?
#
loop_
_entity_poly.entity_id
_entity_poly.type
_entity_poly.pdbx_seq_one_letter_code
_entity_poly.pdbx_strand_id
1 'polypeptide(L)'
;MGALKYVEELQKKKQSDVMRFLLRVRCWELRQLNVIHRASRPSRPDKARRLGYKAKQGYVIYRVRVRRGGRKKPVAKGATFGKPTNQGVNQLKYQRSLAATAEERVGRRCANLRVLNSYWINQDSTYKYYEVILVDPQHKAIRTDPRINWIVNPVHKHREARGLTATGKKSRGLNKGHRYNKTRAGRRKTWKRHNTLSLWRYRRHRSEKGGRRRVGAVAVAVAAATVSTTTGDFNDDDKKKMAGVLSGPAAVRCGFWVVFGTAAARLRDALGIMRWSILV
;
A
#
# COMPACT_ATOMS: atom_id res chain seq x y z
N MET A 1 -7.92 -18.91 -29.24
CA MET A 1 -7.07 -18.08 -28.37
C MET A 1 -6.17 -17.20 -29.23
N GLY A 2 -6.09 -15.88 -29.01
CA GLY A 2 -5.25 -15.00 -29.86
C GLY A 2 -3.76 -15.04 -29.50
N ALA A 3 -2.88 -14.77 -30.47
CA ALA A 3 -1.40 -14.82 -30.31
C ALA A 3 -0.89 -14.04 -29.07
N LEU A 4 -1.46 -12.87 -28.78
CA LEU A 4 -1.06 -12.04 -27.63
C LEU A 4 -1.31 -12.70 -26.27
N LYS A 5 -2.28 -13.64 -26.20
CA LYS A 5 -2.58 -14.39 -24.98
C LYS A 5 -1.44 -15.36 -24.65
N TYR A 6 -0.89 -16.04 -25.65
CA TYR A 6 0.28 -16.92 -25.47
C TYR A 6 1.51 -16.14 -25.00
N VAL A 7 1.77 -14.98 -25.62
CA VAL A 7 2.87 -14.09 -25.19
C VAL A 7 2.70 -13.65 -23.73
N GLU A 8 1.47 -13.35 -23.31
CA GLU A 8 1.20 -13.04 -21.91
C GLU A 8 1.52 -14.22 -20.97
N GLU A 9 1.07 -15.43 -21.29
CA GLU A 9 1.31 -16.61 -20.44
C GLU A 9 2.80 -16.95 -20.34
N LEU A 10 3.55 -16.84 -21.45
CA LEU A 10 5.01 -16.97 -21.45
C LEU A 10 5.66 -15.94 -20.50
N GLN A 11 5.20 -14.68 -20.56
CA GLN A 11 5.72 -13.61 -19.71
C GLN A 11 5.34 -13.75 -18.23
N LYS A 12 4.37 -14.59 -17.86
CA LYS A 12 4.11 -14.93 -16.46
C LYS A 12 5.18 -15.88 -15.92
N LYS A 13 5.60 -16.87 -16.72
CA LYS A 13 6.64 -17.86 -16.38
C LYS A 13 8.07 -17.34 -16.64
N LYS A 14 8.44 -16.20 -16.05
CA LYS A 14 9.77 -15.54 -16.26
C LYS A 14 10.97 -16.37 -15.81
N GLN A 15 10.71 -17.35 -14.94
CA GLN A 15 11.73 -18.19 -14.32
C GLN A 15 12.03 -19.45 -15.13
N SER A 16 11.32 -19.68 -16.24
CA SER A 16 11.64 -20.71 -17.23
C SER A 16 12.95 -20.41 -17.97
N ASP A 17 13.64 -21.44 -18.44
CA ASP A 17 14.98 -21.29 -19.03
C ASP A 17 14.95 -20.44 -20.30
N VAL A 18 13.94 -20.63 -21.16
CA VAL A 18 13.73 -19.80 -22.36
C VAL A 18 13.62 -18.32 -22.01
N MET A 19 12.78 -17.99 -21.01
CA MET A 19 12.60 -16.59 -20.61
C MET A 19 13.84 -16.01 -19.92
N ARG A 20 14.53 -16.79 -19.09
CA ARG A 20 15.77 -16.33 -18.45
C ARG A 20 16.86 -16.06 -19.47
N PHE A 21 17.03 -16.95 -20.45
CA PHE A 21 17.99 -16.79 -21.53
C PHE A 21 17.71 -15.51 -22.32
N LEU A 22 16.46 -15.32 -22.77
CA LEU A 22 16.05 -14.12 -23.51
C LEU A 22 16.24 -12.83 -22.70
N LEU A 23 15.91 -12.85 -21.40
CA LEU A 23 16.11 -11.70 -20.53
C LEU A 23 17.61 -11.43 -20.28
N ARG A 24 18.46 -12.44 -20.22
CA ARG A 24 19.90 -12.26 -20.04
C ARG A 24 20.53 -11.56 -21.25
N VAL A 25 20.23 -12.03 -22.47
CA VAL A 25 20.71 -11.42 -23.72
C VAL A 25 20.21 -9.98 -23.85
N ARG A 26 18.92 -9.73 -23.61
CA ARG A 26 18.36 -8.35 -23.62
C ARG A 26 18.98 -7.45 -22.57
N CYS A 27 19.30 -7.98 -21.39
CA CYS A 27 19.92 -7.19 -20.33
C CYS A 27 21.32 -6.73 -20.74
N TRP A 28 22.06 -7.58 -21.44
CA TRP A 28 23.37 -7.22 -21.99
C TRP A 28 23.26 -6.09 -23.02
N GLU A 29 22.35 -6.19 -23.99
CA GLU A 29 22.10 -5.11 -24.98
C GLU A 29 21.74 -3.79 -24.29
N LEU A 30 20.79 -3.82 -23.34
CA LEU A 30 20.33 -2.62 -22.62
C LEU A 30 21.40 -1.99 -21.72
N ARG A 31 22.47 -2.71 -21.38
CA ARG A 31 23.61 -2.15 -20.63
C ARG A 31 24.49 -1.28 -21.52
N GLN A 32 24.70 -1.70 -22.77
CA GLN A 32 25.52 -0.98 -23.75
C GLN A 32 24.84 0.30 -24.23
N LEU A 33 23.51 0.31 -24.29
CA LEU A 33 22.74 1.47 -24.72
C LEU A 33 22.71 2.61 -23.68
N ASN A 34 22.45 3.82 -24.17
CA ASN A 34 22.34 5.02 -23.34
C ASN A 34 21.22 4.91 -22.28
N VAL A 35 21.37 5.68 -21.19
CA VAL A 35 20.46 5.66 -20.02
C VAL A 35 19.00 5.88 -20.43
N ILE A 36 18.76 6.81 -21.36
CA ILE A 36 17.46 7.08 -21.98
C ILE A 36 17.69 7.04 -23.49
N HIS A 37 17.01 6.13 -24.18
CA HIS A 37 17.05 6.05 -25.63
C HIS A 37 15.66 5.72 -26.20
N ARG A 38 15.41 6.13 -27.44
CA ARG A 38 14.17 5.84 -28.16
C ARG A 38 14.21 4.39 -28.66
N ALA A 39 13.14 3.64 -28.43
CA ALA A 39 12.95 2.32 -29.04
C ALA A 39 12.10 2.47 -30.30
N SER A 40 12.44 1.73 -31.36
CA SER A 40 11.67 1.70 -32.60
C SER A 40 10.32 1.00 -32.42
N ARG A 41 10.30 -0.10 -31.65
CA ARG A 41 9.10 -0.91 -31.36
C ARG A 41 9.07 -1.32 -29.89
N PRO A 42 7.88 -1.62 -29.32
CA PRO A 42 7.79 -2.16 -27.96
C PRO A 42 8.45 -3.54 -27.89
N SER A 43 9.30 -3.77 -26.90
CA SER A 43 9.86 -5.11 -26.64
C SER A 43 8.79 -6.12 -26.19
N ARG A 44 7.66 -5.60 -25.69
CA ARG A 44 6.51 -6.36 -25.20
C ARG A 44 5.20 -5.79 -25.77
N PRO A 45 4.80 -6.20 -27.00
CA PRO A 45 3.59 -5.70 -27.64
C PRO A 45 2.31 -6.07 -26.87
N ASP A 46 2.30 -7.22 -26.18
CA ASP A 46 1.21 -7.68 -25.29
C ASP A 46 0.90 -6.65 -24.20
N LYS A 47 1.95 -6.23 -23.48
CA LYS A 47 1.83 -5.35 -22.32
C LYS A 47 1.60 -3.92 -22.74
N ALA A 48 2.30 -3.46 -23.79
CA ALA A 48 2.13 -2.12 -24.33
C ALA A 48 0.68 -1.87 -24.76
N ARG A 49 0.07 -2.81 -25.50
CA ARG A 49 -1.33 -2.69 -25.97
C ARG A 49 -2.32 -2.60 -24.80
N ARG A 50 -2.12 -3.38 -23.74
CA ARG A 50 -2.97 -3.32 -22.52
C ARG A 50 -2.90 -1.96 -21.82
N LEU A 51 -1.77 -1.27 -21.93
CA LEU A 51 -1.54 0.04 -21.32
C LEU A 51 -1.92 1.21 -22.25
N GLY A 52 -2.48 0.91 -23.42
CA GLY A 52 -3.02 1.91 -24.35
C GLY A 52 -2.11 2.27 -25.53
N TYR A 53 -1.01 1.53 -25.76
CA TYR A 53 -0.21 1.70 -26.98
C TYR A 53 -0.99 1.21 -28.21
N LYS A 54 -0.91 1.98 -29.29
CA LYS A 54 -1.37 1.62 -30.62
C LYS A 54 -0.25 1.85 -31.62
N ALA A 55 -0.10 0.93 -32.57
CA ALA A 55 0.90 1.06 -33.63
C ALA A 55 0.38 2.00 -34.73
N LYS A 56 0.36 3.29 -34.42
CA LYS A 56 0.06 4.38 -35.36
C LYS A 56 0.99 5.56 -35.07
N GLN A 57 1.09 6.49 -36.02
CA GLN A 57 1.95 7.65 -35.85
C GLN A 57 1.48 8.50 -34.64
N GLY A 58 2.45 9.14 -33.96
CA GLY A 58 2.24 9.91 -32.73
C GLY A 58 2.39 9.11 -31.43
N TYR A 59 2.50 7.78 -31.46
CA TYR A 59 2.97 6.99 -30.32
C TYR A 59 4.47 6.77 -30.40
N VAL A 60 5.15 6.97 -29.26
CA VAL A 60 6.61 6.77 -29.16
C VAL A 60 6.92 5.98 -27.90
N ILE A 61 7.97 5.18 -27.96
CA ILE A 61 8.43 4.37 -26.84
C ILE A 61 9.86 4.75 -26.51
N TYR A 62 10.12 4.99 -25.23
CA TYR A 62 11.46 5.22 -24.71
C TYR A 62 11.82 4.14 -23.71
N ARG A 63 13.05 3.64 -23.80
CA ARG A 63 13.66 2.76 -22.81
C ARG A 63 14.46 3.61 -21.84
N VAL A 64 14.30 3.33 -20.55
CA VAL A 64 15.01 4.02 -19.48
C VAL A 64 15.51 3.04 -18.43
N ARG A 65 16.75 3.24 -17.98
CA ARG A 65 17.30 2.53 -16.81
C ARG A 65 17.26 3.38 -15.55
N VAL A 66 16.88 2.76 -14.44
CA VAL A 66 16.83 3.36 -13.10
C VAL A 66 17.64 2.51 -12.15
N ARG A 67 18.54 3.14 -11.37
CA ARG A 67 19.38 2.44 -10.40
C ARG A 67 18.52 1.81 -9.30
N ARG A 68 18.85 0.58 -8.92
CA ARG A 68 18.22 -0.16 -7.82
C ARG A 68 18.73 0.34 -6.48
N GLY A 69 17.98 0.01 -5.43
CA GLY A 69 18.34 0.31 -4.05
C GLY A 69 17.50 1.42 -3.42
N GLY A 70 17.85 1.74 -2.17
CA GLY A 70 17.31 2.88 -1.44
C GLY A 70 17.94 4.20 -1.88
N ARG A 71 17.50 5.30 -1.25
CA ARG A 71 18.07 6.62 -1.49
C ARG A 71 18.75 7.09 -0.21
N LYS A 72 20.07 7.26 -0.25
CA LYS A 72 20.84 7.88 0.84
C LYS A 72 20.36 9.33 1.04
N LYS A 73 20.22 9.76 2.29
CA LYS A 73 19.96 11.17 2.61
C LYS A 73 21.13 12.02 2.11
N PRO A 74 20.89 13.12 1.37
CA PRO A 74 21.97 14.01 0.94
C PRO A 74 22.42 14.87 2.13
N VAL A 75 23.34 14.35 2.94
CA VAL A 75 23.96 15.05 4.07
C VAL A 75 25.47 14.95 3.95
N ALA A 76 26.17 16.06 4.19
CA ALA A 76 27.62 16.10 4.19
C ALA A 76 28.16 15.17 5.29
N LYS A 77 29.09 14.27 4.93
CA LYS A 77 29.71 13.28 5.84
C LYS A 77 28.74 12.38 6.63
N GLY A 78 27.45 12.36 6.31
CA GLY A 78 26.46 11.64 7.13
C GLY A 78 26.02 12.38 8.40
N ALA A 79 26.56 13.57 8.68
CA ALA A 79 26.22 14.35 9.86
C ALA A 79 24.81 14.95 9.73
N THR A 80 23.91 14.56 10.63
CA THR A 80 22.56 15.12 10.73
C THR A 80 22.38 15.77 12.09
N PHE A 81 21.92 17.01 12.11
CA PHE A 81 21.63 17.75 13.34
C PHE A 81 20.18 17.56 13.80
N GLY A 82 19.94 17.78 15.10
CA GLY A 82 18.62 17.72 15.73
C GLY A 82 18.31 16.39 16.40
N LYS A 83 17.00 16.10 16.56
CA LYS A 83 16.52 14.95 17.33
C LYS A 83 17.03 13.61 16.76
N PRO A 84 17.34 12.61 17.62
CA PRO A 84 17.83 11.29 17.20
C PRO A 84 16.98 10.59 16.14
N THR A 85 15.66 10.82 16.15
CA THR A 85 14.72 10.25 15.17
C THR A 85 15.03 10.64 13.72
N ASN A 86 15.69 11.78 13.48
CA ASN A 86 16.00 12.30 12.15
C ASN A 86 17.40 11.93 11.66
N GLN A 87 18.22 11.29 12.50
CA GLN A 87 19.64 11.00 12.23
C GLN A 87 19.87 9.84 11.26
N GLY A 88 18.82 9.09 10.86
CA GLY A 88 18.94 7.99 9.90
C GLY A 88 19.35 8.44 8.48
N VAL A 89 20.41 7.85 7.93
CA VAL A 89 20.98 8.22 6.60
C VAL A 89 20.79 7.14 5.53
N ASN A 90 21.15 5.88 5.84
CA ASN A 90 21.31 4.82 4.82
C ASN A 90 20.04 4.01 4.53
N GLN A 91 19.25 3.70 5.55
CA GLN A 91 18.11 2.78 5.42
C GLN A 91 16.82 3.42 4.90
N LEU A 92 16.88 4.69 4.46
CA LEU A 92 15.74 5.42 3.93
C LEU A 92 15.26 4.83 2.59
N LYS A 93 13.94 4.66 2.48
CA LYS A 93 13.27 4.19 1.26
C LYS A 93 12.58 5.37 0.58
N TYR A 94 12.68 5.43 -0.75
CA TYR A 94 12.03 6.48 -1.51
C TYR A 94 10.51 6.25 -1.56
N GLN A 95 9.73 7.32 -1.41
CA GLN A 95 8.26 7.23 -1.37
C GLN A 95 7.66 6.83 -2.74
N ARG A 96 8.28 7.28 -3.84
CA ARG A 96 7.85 6.92 -5.20
C ARG A 96 8.51 5.61 -5.65
N SER A 97 7.81 4.85 -6.47
CA SER A 97 8.37 3.62 -7.06
C SER A 97 9.42 3.96 -8.13
N LEU A 98 10.32 3.01 -8.40
CA LEU A 98 11.35 3.16 -9.45
C LEU A 98 10.73 3.40 -10.84
N ALA A 99 9.56 2.82 -11.11
CA ALA A 99 8.82 3.06 -12.35
C ALA A 99 8.30 4.51 -12.46
N ALA A 100 7.89 5.14 -11.35
CA ALA A 100 7.49 6.55 -11.36
C ALA A 100 8.70 7.46 -11.61
N THR A 101 9.86 7.13 -11.04
CA THR A 101 11.13 7.82 -11.33
C THR A 101 11.54 7.65 -12.80
N ALA A 102 11.32 6.48 -13.40
CA ALA A 102 11.53 6.25 -14.83
C ALA A 102 10.65 7.16 -15.70
N GLU A 103 9.34 7.19 -15.42
CA GLU A 103 8.39 8.06 -16.12
C GLU A 103 8.81 9.53 -16.02
N GLU A 104 9.21 9.99 -14.82
CA GLU A 104 9.62 11.37 -14.57
C GLU A 104 10.92 11.74 -15.31
N ARG A 105 11.92 10.84 -15.34
CA ARG A 105 13.15 11.06 -16.10
C ARG A 105 12.89 11.22 -17.59
N VAL A 106 12.03 10.37 -18.16
CA VAL A 106 11.67 10.42 -19.58
C VAL A 106 10.81 11.66 -19.88
N GLY A 107 9.84 11.99 -19.02
CA GLY A 107 9.01 13.20 -19.17
C GLY A 107 9.82 14.49 -19.13
N ARG A 108 10.89 14.54 -18.33
CA ARG A 108 11.83 15.68 -18.33
C ARG A 108 12.69 15.75 -19.59
N ARG A 109 13.16 14.60 -20.10
CA ARG A 109 13.96 14.56 -21.34
C ARG A 109 13.12 14.88 -22.58
N CYS A 110 11.85 14.45 -22.60
CA CYS A 110 10.92 14.61 -23.72
C CYS A 110 9.75 15.52 -23.31
N ALA A 111 10.04 16.78 -23.00
CA ALA A 111 9.04 17.71 -22.43
C ALA A 111 7.84 17.99 -23.34
N ASN A 112 8.04 17.91 -24.66
CA ASN A 112 7.00 18.13 -25.67
C ASN A 112 5.99 16.98 -25.75
N LEU A 113 6.40 15.78 -25.32
CA LEU A 113 5.57 14.58 -25.35
C LEU A 113 4.77 14.41 -24.05
N ARG A 114 3.72 13.58 -24.11
CA ARG A 114 2.87 13.25 -22.96
C ARG A 114 3.09 11.81 -22.55
N VAL A 115 3.47 11.59 -21.28
CA VAL A 115 3.59 10.24 -20.72
C VAL A 115 2.20 9.63 -20.54
N LEU A 116 1.96 8.50 -21.21
CA LEU A 116 0.72 7.74 -21.07
C LEU A 116 0.82 6.78 -19.88
N ASN A 117 1.78 5.86 -19.94
CA ASN A 117 2.04 4.84 -18.93
C ASN A 117 3.44 4.22 -19.10
N SER A 118 3.85 3.34 -18.19
CA SER A 118 5.11 2.58 -18.31
C SER A 118 4.94 1.11 -17.94
N TYR A 119 5.90 0.28 -18.36
CA TYR A 119 5.99 -1.11 -17.92
C TYR A 119 7.43 -1.59 -17.77
N TRP A 120 7.58 -2.62 -16.94
CA TRP A 120 8.85 -3.30 -16.71
C TRP A 120 9.21 -4.21 -17.89
N ILE A 121 10.48 -4.16 -18.28
CA ILE A 121 11.04 -5.00 -19.34
C ILE A 121 12.01 -6.01 -18.75
N ASN A 122 12.97 -5.52 -17.94
CA ASN A 122 14.09 -6.32 -17.48
C ASN A 122 14.70 -5.73 -16.20
N GLN A 123 15.54 -6.51 -15.51
CA GLN A 123 16.31 -6.05 -14.36
C GLN A 123 17.66 -6.75 -14.28
N ASP A 124 18.65 -6.01 -13.80
CA ASP A 124 19.98 -6.49 -13.43
C ASP A 124 20.19 -6.25 -11.93
N SER A 125 21.32 -6.68 -11.35
CA SER A 125 21.72 -6.38 -9.97
C SER A 125 21.68 -4.87 -9.66
N THR A 126 22.16 -4.04 -10.58
CA THR A 126 22.35 -2.60 -10.37
C THR A 126 21.19 -1.76 -10.91
N TYR A 127 20.51 -2.18 -11.97
CA TYR A 127 19.51 -1.36 -12.68
C TYR A 127 18.18 -2.10 -12.90
N LYS A 128 17.09 -1.35 -13.00
CA LYS A 128 15.81 -1.81 -13.57
C LYS A 128 15.52 -1.03 -14.84
N TYR A 129 15.00 -1.75 -15.84
CA TYR A 129 14.70 -1.22 -17.16
C TYR A 129 13.18 -1.14 -17.36
N TYR A 130 12.74 0.02 -17.82
CA TYR A 130 11.34 0.32 -18.09
C TYR A 130 11.18 0.86 -19.51
N GLU A 131 10.05 0.51 -20.11
CA GLU A 131 9.58 1.11 -21.36
C GLU A 131 8.46 2.08 -21.00
N VAL A 132 8.63 3.35 -21.38
CA VAL A 132 7.68 4.42 -21.16
C VAL A 132 6.98 4.72 -22.49
N ILE A 133 5.65 4.64 -22.48
CA ILE A 133 4.81 4.96 -23.62
C ILE A 133 4.52 6.45 -23.58
N LEU A 134 4.92 7.15 -24.64
CA LEU A 134 4.64 8.56 -24.85
C LEU A 134 3.72 8.76 -26.05
N VAL A 135 3.02 9.89 -26.01
CA VAL A 135 2.13 10.34 -27.07
C VAL A 135 2.53 11.76 -27.44
N ASP A 136 2.59 12.04 -28.73
CA ASP A 136 2.77 13.39 -29.27
C ASP A 136 1.40 14.09 -29.39
N PRO A 137 1.13 15.14 -28.60
CA PRO A 137 -0.13 15.87 -28.67
C PRO A 137 -0.28 16.75 -29.93
N GLN A 138 0.81 17.05 -30.64
CA GLN A 138 0.77 17.89 -31.85
C GLN A 138 0.43 17.10 -33.11
N HIS A 139 0.57 15.78 -33.08
CA HIS A 139 0.33 14.94 -34.24
C HIS A 139 -1.17 14.82 -34.57
N LYS A 140 -1.56 15.09 -35.83
CA LYS A 140 -2.92 14.92 -36.35
C LYS A 140 -3.57 13.57 -36.00
N ALA A 141 -2.84 12.46 -36.16
CA ALA A 141 -3.34 11.11 -35.86
C ALA A 141 -3.74 10.89 -34.38
N ILE A 142 -3.22 11.69 -33.46
CA ILE A 142 -3.59 11.68 -32.04
C ILE A 142 -4.76 12.62 -31.78
N ARG A 143 -4.73 13.82 -32.36
CA ARG A 143 -5.79 14.84 -32.20
C ARG A 143 -7.13 14.39 -32.79
N THR A 144 -7.10 13.69 -33.92
CA THR A 144 -8.30 13.19 -34.61
C THR A 144 -8.90 11.96 -33.92
N ASP A 145 -8.12 11.17 -33.17
CA ASP A 145 -8.64 9.94 -32.54
C ASP A 145 -9.36 10.23 -31.22
N PRO A 146 -10.69 10.04 -31.15
CA PRO A 146 -11.49 10.36 -29.97
C PRO A 146 -11.09 9.55 -28.73
N ARG A 147 -10.48 8.36 -28.89
CA ARG A 147 -10.11 7.48 -27.76
C ARG A 147 -8.92 8.02 -26.95
N ILE A 148 -8.01 8.75 -27.59
CA ILE A 148 -6.79 9.28 -26.95
C ILE A 148 -6.76 10.80 -26.88
N ASN A 149 -7.56 11.51 -27.68
CA ASN A 149 -7.55 12.97 -27.78
C ASN A 149 -7.63 13.69 -26.42
N TRP A 150 -8.24 13.09 -25.40
CA TRP A 150 -8.22 13.63 -24.03
C TRP A 150 -6.81 14.02 -23.55
N ILE A 151 -5.74 13.32 -23.97
CA ILE A 151 -4.37 13.59 -23.54
C ILE A 151 -3.81 14.92 -24.08
N VAL A 152 -4.40 15.46 -25.15
CA VAL A 152 -3.99 16.69 -25.83
C VAL A 152 -4.32 17.91 -24.99
N ASN A 153 -5.40 17.85 -24.18
CA ASN A 153 -5.84 18.97 -23.38
C ASN A 153 -4.73 19.46 -22.42
N PRO A 154 -4.61 20.78 -22.19
CA PRO A 154 -3.54 21.37 -21.39
C PRO A 154 -3.54 20.89 -19.93
N VAL A 155 -4.67 20.41 -19.41
CA VAL A 155 -4.78 19.83 -18.06
C VAL A 155 -3.91 18.57 -17.90
N HIS A 156 -3.56 17.90 -19.01
CA HIS A 156 -2.77 16.67 -19.03
C HIS A 156 -1.27 16.88 -19.28
N LYS A 157 -0.77 18.13 -19.20
CA LYS A 157 0.67 18.41 -19.17
C LYS A 157 1.35 17.75 -17.95
N HIS A 158 2.54 17.18 -18.13
CA HIS A 158 3.37 16.60 -17.07
C HIS A 158 2.60 15.76 -16.02
N ARG A 159 1.86 14.74 -16.47
CA ARG A 159 1.10 13.83 -15.61
C ARG A 159 2.01 13.01 -14.70
N GLU A 160 3.20 12.66 -15.20
CA GLU A 160 4.25 11.95 -14.50
C GLU A 160 4.77 12.75 -13.29
N ALA A 161 5.02 14.05 -13.44
CA ALA A 161 5.50 14.91 -12.35
C ALA A 161 4.46 15.04 -11.22
N ARG A 162 3.17 15.08 -11.59
CA ARG A 162 2.03 15.17 -10.65
C ARG A 162 1.58 13.81 -10.10
N GLY A 163 2.19 12.71 -10.54
CA GLY A 163 1.82 11.36 -10.12
C GLY A 163 0.40 10.95 -10.52
N LEU A 164 -0.02 11.29 -11.74
CA LEU A 164 -1.34 10.96 -12.31
C LEU A 164 -1.30 9.75 -13.28
N THR A 165 -0.12 9.20 -13.53
CA THR A 165 0.07 7.91 -14.21
C THR A 165 -0.42 6.76 -13.32
N ALA A 166 -0.61 5.56 -13.89
CA ALA A 166 -1.02 4.39 -13.10
C ALA A 166 -0.04 4.10 -11.96
N THR A 167 1.26 4.20 -12.24
CA THR A 167 2.34 4.05 -11.29
C THR A 167 2.29 5.12 -10.18
N GLY A 168 2.10 6.39 -10.55
CA GLY A 168 1.99 7.49 -9.61
C GLY A 168 0.78 7.37 -8.68
N LYS A 169 -0.39 7.01 -9.24
CA LYS A 169 -1.62 6.78 -8.46
C LYS A 169 -1.45 5.66 -7.43
N LYS A 170 -0.77 4.55 -7.82
CA LYS A 170 -0.45 3.44 -6.91
C LYS A 170 0.44 3.88 -5.76
N SER A 171 1.51 4.63 -6.04
CA SER A 171 2.44 5.14 -5.00
C SER A 171 1.75 6.11 -4.03
N ARG A 172 0.77 6.89 -4.51
CA ARG A 172 -0.03 7.81 -3.67
C ARG A 172 -1.07 7.09 -2.78
N GLY A 173 -1.23 5.78 -2.93
CA GLY A 173 -2.25 5.01 -2.20
C GLY A 173 -3.67 5.45 -2.57
N LEU A 174 -3.92 5.79 -3.84
CA LEU A 174 -5.25 6.13 -4.31
C LEU A 174 -6.03 4.85 -4.64
N ASN A 175 -6.97 4.50 -3.78
CA ASN A 175 -7.87 3.37 -3.98
C ASN A 175 -9.18 3.58 -3.18
N LYS A 176 -10.09 2.61 -3.23
CA LYS A 176 -11.40 2.63 -2.56
C LYS A 176 -11.40 1.73 -1.32
N GLY A 177 -12.28 2.03 -0.35
CA GLY A 177 -12.48 1.25 0.87
C GLY A 177 -11.88 1.88 2.13
N HIS A 178 -12.17 1.28 3.29
CA HIS A 178 -11.85 1.84 4.61
C HIS A 178 -10.36 2.14 4.82
N ARG A 179 -9.45 1.37 4.20
CA ARG A 179 -7.98 1.56 4.28
C ARG A 179 -7.49 2.85 3.61
N TYR A 180 -8.32 3.50 2.77
CA TYR A 180 -7.93 4.63 1.93
C TYR A 180 -8.63 5.95 2.31
N ASN A 181 -9.31 5.99 3.46
CA ASN A 181 -10.02 7.20 3.93
C ASN A 181 -9.09 8.42 4.03
N LYS A 182 -7.83 8.22 4.44
CA LYS A 182 -6.83 9.28 4.57
C LYS A 182 -6.12 9.65 3.26
N THR A 183 -6.36 8.93 2.16
CA THR A 183 -5.65 9.12 0.89
C THR A 183 -6.56 9.39 -0.32
N ARG A 184 -7.89 9.17 -0.22
CA ARG A 184 -8.87 9.25 -1.33
C ARG A 184 -8.73 10.48 -2.25
N ALA A 185 -8.59 11.69 -1.68
CA ALA A 185 -8.43 12.93 -2.45
C ALA A 185 -6.98 13.45 -2.49
N GLY A 186 -6.04 12.68 -1.92
CA GLY A 186 -4.65 13.07 -1.65
C GLY A 186 -4.41 13.30 -0.16
N ARG A 187 -3.35 12.70 0.38
CA ARG A 187 -3.00 12.72 1.82
C ARG A 187 -3.00 14.14 2.43
N ARG A 188 -2.35 15.10 1.76
CA ARG A 188 -2.29 16.50 2.23
C ARG A 188 -3.64 17.19 2.20
N LYS A 189 -4.48 16.94 1.18
CA LYS A 189 -5.82 17.53 1.06
C LYS A 189 -6.74 17.03 2.16
N THR A 190 -6.74 15.72 2.43
CA THR A 190 -7.52 15.14 3.51
C THR A 190 -7.04 15.62 4.88
N TRP A 191 -5.72 15.66 5.10
CA TRP A 191 -5.15 16.20 6.34
C TRP A 191 -5.56 17.67 6.55
N LYS A 192 -5.45 18.53 5.53
CA LYS A 192 -5.85 19.94 5.64
C LYS A 192 -7.32 20.05 6.04
N ARG A 193 -8.22 19.28 5.42
CA ARG A 193 -9.65 19.29 5.77
C ARG A 193 -9.90 18.97 7.25
N HIS A 194 -9.22 17.98 7.81
CA HIS A 194 -9.45 17.56 9.20
C HIS A 194 -8.86 18.52 10.23
N ASN A 195 -7.81 19.27 9.85
CA ASN A 195 -7.14 20.23 10.75
C ASN A 195 -7.57 21.68 10.50
N THR A 196 -8.45 21.93 9.53
CA THR A 196 -8.99 23.28 9.29
C THR A 196 -10.11 23.54 10.28
N LEU A 197 -9.95 24.57 11.11
CA LEU A 197 -11.00 25.05 12.00
C LEU A 197 -12.14 25.64 11.15
N SER A 198 -13.35 25.10 11.30
CA SER A 198 -14.55 25.59 10.59
C SER A 198 -15.32 26.53 11.50
N LEU A 199 -15.22 27.84 11.24
CA LEU A 199 -15.97 28.87 11.95
C LEU A 199 -17.17 29.30 11.10
N TRP A 200 -18.35 28.84 11.48
CA TRP A 200 -19.60 29.22 10.82
C TRP A 200 -20.07 30.58 11.33
N ARG A 201 -20.69 31.39 10.46
CA ARG A 201 -21.24 32.72 10.80
C ARG A 201 -22.16 32.64 12.01
N TYR A 202 -23.07 31.67 12.01
CA TYR A 202 -23.91 31.34 13.15
C TYR A 202 -23.39 30.07 13.81
N ARG A 203 -22.89 30.20 15.04
CA ARG A 203 -22.55 29.05 15.88
C ARG A 203 -23.81 28.64 16.60
N ARG A 204 -24.20 27.36 16.50
CA ARG A 204 -25.21 26.82 17.42
C ARG A 204 -24.64 26.96 18.83
N HIS A 205 -25.14 27.93 19.60
CA HIS A 205 -24.96 27.92 21.04
C HIS A 205 -25.61 26.63 21.53
N ARG A 206 -24.80 25.72 22.07
CA ARG A 206 -25.34 24.55 22.77
C ARG A 206 -26.03 25.13 23.99
N SER A 207 -27.36 25.29 23.94
CA SER A 207 -28.08 25.85 25.08
C SER A 207 -27.90 24.88 26.25
N GLU A 208 -27.31 25.33 27.33
CA GLU A 208 -27.47 24.74 28.66
C GLU A 208 -28.93 24.92 29.09
N LYS A 209 -29.88 24.26 28.41
CA LYS A 209 -31.26 24.19 28.87
C LYS A 209 -31.41 22.91 29.67
N GLY A 210 -31.29 23.09 30.99
CA GLY A 210 -31.83 22.30 32.10
C GLY A 210 -32.32 20.90 31.78
N GLY A 211 -31.50 19.91 32.12
CA GLY A 211 -31.96 18.55 32.37
C GLY A 211 -32.72 18.49 33.70
N ARG A 212 -33.94 19.04 33.76
CA ARG A 212 -34.91 18.66 34.80
C ARG A 212 -35.44 17.29 34.38
N ARG A 213 -34.73 16.23 34.79
CA ARG A 213 -35.25 14.86 34.71
C ARG A 213 -36.59 14.87 35.42
N ARG A 214 -37.69 14.66 34.68
CA ARG A 214 -38.97 14.31 35.27
C ARG A 214 -38.74 13.07 36.10
N VAL A 215 -38.72 13.24 37.42
CA VAL A 215 -38.93 12.18 38.38
C VAL A 215 -40.36 11.71 38.16
N GLY A 216 -40.49 10.48 37.67
CA GLY A 216 -41.75 9.79 37.50
C GLY A 216 -41.45 8.31 37.44
N ALA A 217 -41.58 7.66 38.61
CA ALA A 217 -41.75 6.23 38.88
C ALA A 217 -40.83 5.28 38.08
N VAL A 218 -39.93 4.51 38.68
CA VAL A 218 -40.16 3.49 39.72
C VAL A 218 -38.81 3.17 40.36
N ALA A 219 -38.72 3.20 41.68
CA ALA A 219 -37.90 2.31 42.52
C ALA A 219 -37.91 2.84 43.96
N VAL A 220 -38.98 2.50 44.68
CA VAL A 220 -38.89 2.24 46.12
C VAL A 220 -38.22 0.88 46.29
N ALA A 221 -37.55 0.69 47.43
CA ALA A 221 -36.89 -0.53 47.94
C ALA A 221 -35.40 -0.62 47.54
N VAL A 222 -34.41 -0.64 48.45
CA VAL A 222 -34.34 -0.76 49.90
C VAL A 222 -33.03 -0.10 50.35
N ALA A 223 -33.10 0.64 51.46
CA ALA A 223 -31.95 1.12 52.23
C ALA A 223 -31.34 0.00 53.08
N ALA A 224 -30.03 0.11 53.37
CA ALA A 224 -29.15 -0.72 54.22
C ALA A 224 -28.08 -1.43 53.36
N ALA A 225 -26.78 -1.34 53.60
CA ALA A 225 -26.05 -0.84 54.74
C ALA A 225 -24.66 -0.35 54.30
N THR A 226 -24.22 0.71 54.94
CA THR A 226 -22.82 1.09 55.13
C THR A 226 -22.07 0.04 55.98
N VAL A 227 -20.73 0.09 55.96
CA VAL A 227 -19.77 -0.50 56.93
C VAL A 227 -19.39 -1.96 56.60
N SER A 228 -18.25 -2.21 55.95
CA SER A 228 -16.88 -2.36 56.48
C SER A 228 -16.49 -3.83 56.72
N THR A 229 -15.17 -4.06 56.72
CA THR A 229 -14.45 -5.24 57.22
C THR A 229 -14.43 -6.55 56.41
N THR A 230 -13.20 -6.89 56.02
CA THR A 230 -12.53 -8.19 56.16
C THR A 230 -12.97 -9.40 55.32
N THR A 231 -12.00 -9.89 54.54
CA THR A 231 -11.65 -11.30 54.30
C THR A 231 -12.59 -12.37 54.85
N GLY A 232 -13.19 -13.17 53.97
CA GLY A 232 -13.88 -14.41 54.31
C GLY A 232 -14.20 -15.22 53.05
N ASP A 233 -13.79 -16.48 53.06
CA ASP A 233 -13.87 -17.46 51.98
C ASP A 233 -15.32 -17.77 51.53
N PHE A 234 -15.53 -17.92 50.22
CA PHE A 234 -16.83 -18.31 49.64
C PHE A 234 -16.89 -19.82 49.37
N ASN A 235 -17.87 -20.49 49.98
CA ASN A 235 -18.22 -21.90 49.76
C ASN A 235 -18.98 -22.13 48.43
N ASP A 236 -18.87 -23.35 47.89
CA ASP A 236 -19.29 -23.73 46.52
C ASP A 236 -20.82 -23.89 46.29
N ASP A 237 -21.68 -23.63 47.27
CA ASP A 237 -23.13 -23.76 47.11
C ASP A 237 -23.85 -22.50 46.58
N ASP A 238 -23.20 -21.33 46.59
CA ASP A 238 -23.77 -20.08 46.06
C ASP A 238 -23.71 -19.99 44.53
N LYS A 239 -22.90 -20.84 43.87
CA LYS A 239 -22.75 -20.84 42.41
C LYS A 239 -23.91 -21.50 41.67
N LYS A 240 -24.73 -22.32 42.34
CA LYS A 240 -25.84 -23.08 41.69
C LYS A 240 -27.15 -22.31 41.54
N LYS A 241 -27.35 -21.18 42.24
CA LYS A 241 -28.60 -20.40 42.16
C LYS A 241 -28.66 -19.37 41.03
N MET A 242 -27.54 -19.12 40.32
CA MET A 242 -27.48 -18.13 39.22
C MET A 242 -27.73 -18.73 37.81
N ALA A 243 -28.00 -20.03 37.68
CA ALA A 243 -28.14 -20.71 36.38
C ALA A 243 -29.60 -20.82 35.86
N GLY A 244 -30.57 -20.12 36.47
CA GLY A 244 -32.00 -20.33 36.24
C GLY A 244 -32.76 -19.25 35.47
N VAL A 245 -32.10 -18.29 34.83
CA VAL A 245 -32.80 -17.23 34.06
C VAL A 245 -32.01 -16.94 32.80
N LEU A 246 -32.41 -17.53 31.67
CA LEU A 246 -32.17 -17.04 30.30
C LEU A 246 -32.80 -18.01 29.27
N SER A 247 -34.08 -17.80 28.93
CA SER A 247 -34.70 -18.31 27.71
C SER A 247 -35.38 -17.16 26.96
N GLY A 248 -34.77 -16.71 25.85
CA GLY A 248 -35.34 -15.71 24.93
C GLY A 248 -34.26 -14.94 24.13
N PRO A 249 -34.45 -14.64 22.82
CA PRO A 249 -33.35 -14.67 21.87
C PRO A 249 -32.88 -13.27 21.42
N ALA A 250 -31.60 -12.96 21.61
CA ALA A 250 -30.80 -12.09 20.75
C ALA A 250 -29.32 -12.12 21.18
N ALA A 251 -28.42 -11.88 20.22
CA ALA A 251 -26.97 -11.71 20.39
C ALA A 251 -26.11 -13.00 20.40
N VAL A 252 -25.92 -13.52 19.19
CA VAL A 252 -24.86 -14.45 18.81
C VAL A 252 -23.49 -13.74 18.86
N ARG A 253 -22.65 -14.26 19.76
CA ARG A 253 -21.18 -14.45 19.65
C ARG A 253 -20.24 -13.24 19.69
N CYS A 254 -19.78 -12.94 20.91
CA CYS A 254 -18.34 -12.88 21.20
C CYS A 254 -18.04 -14.00 22.20
N GLY A 255 -17.56 -15.14 21.72
CA GLY A 255 -17.17 -16.28 22.55
C GLY A 255 -15.74 -16.09 23.08
N PHE A 256 -15.62 -15.86 24.37
CA PHE A 256 -14.41 -16.09 25.15
C PHE A 256 -14.74 -17.26 26.07
N TRP A 257 -14.20 -18.44 25.79
CA TRP A 257 -14.37 -19.63 26.63
C TRP A 257 -13.02 -19.99 27.22
N VAL A 258 -12.91 -19.75 28.53
CA VAL A 258 -11.96 -20.38 29.44
C VAL A 258 -12.64 -21.66 29.92
N VAL A 259 -11.99 -22.81 29.72
CA VAL A 259 -12.34 -24.08 30.38
C VAL A 259 -11.30 -24.31 31.47
N PHE A 260 -11.78 -24.54 32.70
CA PHE A 260 -11.02 -24.92 33.87
C PHE A 260 -11.35 -26.38 34.23
N GLY A 261 -10.38 -27.11 34.80
CA GLY A 261 -10.59 -28.38 35.52
C GLY A 261 -9.65 -29.50 35.06
N THR A 262 -8.40 -29.55 35.51
CA THR A 262 -7.87 -30.34 36.65
C THR A 262 -7.83 -31.85 36.45
N ALA A 263 -6.63 -32.41 36.22
CA ALA A 263 -6.11 -33.63 36.85
C ALA A 263 -4.70 -33.96 36.31
N ALA A 264 -3.88 -34.57 37.17
CA ALA A 264 -2.61 -35.25 36.91
C ALA A 264 -1.33 -34.41 36.75
N ALA A 265 -0.66 -34.24 37.89
CA ALA A 265 0.79 -34.14 37.99
C ALA A 265 1.48 -35.41 37.45
N ARG A 266 2.79 -35.28 37.19
CA ARG A 266 3.79 -36.32 36.81
C ARG A 266 3.86 -36.69 35.33
N LEU A 267 4.87 -36.15 34.64
CA LEU A 267 5.75 -36.87 33.71
C LEU A 267 6.79 -35.89 33.13
N ARG A 268 7.73 -35.51 34.00
CA ARG A 268 9.11 -35.21 33.62
C ARG A 268 9.96 -36.05 34.55
N ASP A 269 11.03 -36.62 34.01
CA ASP A 269 11.98 -37.55 34.63
C ASP A 269 11.61 -39.03 34.50
N ALA A 270 11.94 -39.60 33.34
CA ALA A 270 12.44 -40.99 33.20
C ALA A 270 12.83 -41.23 31.74
N LEU A 271 14.11 -41.06 31.44
CA LEU A 271 14.92 -41.92 30.57
C LEU A 271 16.30 -41.25 30.46
N GLY A 272 17.05 -41.31 31.56
CA GLY A 272 18.49 -41.47 31.43
C GLY A 272 18.75 -42.89 30.94
N ILE A 273 19.78 -43.08 30.11
CA ILE A 273 20.81 -44.11 30.24
C ILE A 273 21.74 -44.06 29.01
N MET A 274 23.03 -44.23 29.31
CA MET A 274 24.21 -44.47 28.47
C MET A 274 24.76 -43.27 27.66
N ARG A 275 25.80 -42.60 28.15
CA ARG A 275 27.22 -43.01 28.26
C ARG A 275 27.86 -43.13 26.87
N TRP A 276 28.76 -42.20 26.54
CA TRP A 276 30.08 -42.49 25.98
C TRP A 276 30.96 -41.23 26.04
N SER A 277 31.96 -41.30 26.93
CA SER A 277 33.20 -40.54 26.81
C SER A 277 34.10 -41.21 25.77
N ILE A 278 34.86 -40.43 24.99
CA ILE A 278 36.23 -40.66 24.46
C ILE A 278 36.54 -39.43 23.58
N LEU A 279 37.37 -38.49 24.05
CA LEU A 279 38.82 -38.36 23.76
C LEU A 279 39.11 -38.06 22.27
N VAL A 280 39.43 -36.81 21.92
CA VAL A 280 40.75 -36.15 21.81
C VAL A 280 40.50 -34.65 21.59
#